data_AF-D3PGE0-F1
#
_entry.id   AF-D3PGE0-F1
#
_cell.length_a   1.000
_cell.length_b   1.000
_cell.length_c   1.000
_cell.angle_alpha   90.00
_cell.angle_beta   90.00
_cell.angle_gamma   90.00
#
_symmetry.space_group_name_H-M   'P 1'
#
loop_
_entity.id
_entity.type
_entity.pdbx_description
1 polymer ?
#
loop_
_entity_poly.entity_id
_entity_poly.type
_entity_poly.pdbx_seq_one_letter_code
_entity_poly.pdbx_strand_id
1 'polypeptide(L)' 'MDQIVQFAEPLKQFSKDSVRLVKRCTKPDRKEFQKIAIATAIGFAIMGFIGFFVKLIHIPINNIIVGS' A
#
# COMPACT_ATOMS: atom_id res chain seq x y z
N MET A 1 -29.71 0.17 -27.34
CA MET A 1 -28.71 -0.80 -26.85
C MET A 1 -27.33 -0.52 -27.46
N ASP A 2 -27.27 0.16 -28.60
CA ASP A 2 -26.06 0.49 -29.38
C ASP A 2 -25.09 1.44 -28.66
N GLN A 3 -25.60 2.40 -27.87
CA GLN A 3 -24.75 3.28 -27.07
C GLN A 3 -23.98 2.51 -25.97
N ILE A 4 -24.57 1.45 -25.41
CA ILE A 4 -23.91 0.62 -24.38
C ILE A 4 -22.82 -0.24 -25.03
N VAL A 5 -23.04 -0.74 -26.25
CA VAL A 5 -22.04 -1.50 -27.02
C VAL A 5 -20.84 -0.60 -27.38
N GLN A 6 -21.10 0.65 -27.81
CA GLN A 6 -20.07 1.65 -28.10
C GLN A 6 -19.16 1.97 -26.89
N PHE A 7 -19.70 1.97 -25.66
CA PHE A 7 -18.89 2.14 -24.45
C PHE A 7 -18.26 0.83 -23.96
N ALA A 8 -18.84 -0.33 -24.26
CA ALA A 8 -18.34 -1.63 -23.81
C ALA A 8 -17.14 -2.13 -24.63
N GLU A 9 -17.09 -1.81 -25.93
CA GLU A 9 -15.98 -2.19 -26.81
C GLU A 9 -14.60 -1.65 -26.38
N PRO A 10 -14.43 -0.35 -26.07
CA PRO A 10 -13.14 0.17 -25.61
C PRO A 10 -12.74 -0.41 -24.25
N LEU A 11 -13.70 -0.67 -23.34
CA LEU A 11 -13.43 -1.33 -22.06
C LEU A 11 -12.96 -2.78 -22.27
N LYS A 12 -13.57 -3.50 -23.22
CA LYS A 12 -13.17 -4.86 -23.56
C LYS A 12 -11.76 -4.90 -24.15
N GLN A 13 -11.41 -3.96 -25.03
CA GLN A 13 -10.03 -3.84 -25.54
C GLN A 13 -9.04 -3.50 -24.43
N PHE A 14 -9.36 -2.50 -23.59
CA PHE A 14 -8.51 -2.10 -22.46
C PHE A 14 -8.24 -3.26 -21.48
N SER A 15 -9.27 -4.06 -21.17
CA SER A 15 -9.10 -5.22 -20.29
C SER A 15 -8.16 -6.28 -20.91
N LYS A 16 -8.29 -6.52 -22.22
CA LYS A 16 -7.43 -7.45 -22.96
C LYS A 16 -5.97 -6.98 -23.01
N ASP A 17 -5.76 -5.69 -23.24
CA ASP A 17 -4.42 -5.09 -23.27
C ASP A 17 -3.79 -5.03 -21.88
N SER A 18 -4.58 -4.76 -20.83
CA SER A 18 -4.13 -4.81 -19.43
C SER A 18 -3.64 -6.21 -19.04
N VAL A 19 -4.36 -7.26 -19.42
CA VAL A 19 -3.94 -8.65 -19.17
C VAL A 19 -2.67 -8.99 -19.95
N ARG A 20 -2.54 -8.51 -21.19
CA ARG A 20 -1.33 -8.69 -22.00
C ARG A 20 -0.12 -8.01 -21.35
N LEU A 21 -0.31 -6.79 -20.83
CA LEU A 21 0.73 -6.05 -20.13
C LEU A 21 1.23 -6.80 -18.89
N VAL A 22 0.32 -7.21 -18.00
CA VAL A 22 0.68 -7.93 -16.76
C VAL A 22 1.42 -9.24 -17.05
N LYS A 23 1.08 -9.92 -18.14
CA LYS A 23 1.79 -11.13 -18.59
C LYS A 23 3.18 -10.84 -19.18
N ARG A 24 3.39 -9.64 -19.72
CA ARG A 24 4.68 -9.19 -20.30
C ARG A 24 5.65 -8.71 -19.23
N CYS A 25 5.15 -8.18 -18.11
CA CYS A 25 5.97 -7.72 -16.99
C CYS A 25 6.75 -8.88 -16.35
N THR A 26 8.01 -8.62 -16.00
CA THR A 26 8.81 -9.53 -15.16
C THR A 26 8.20 -9.57 -13.78
N LYS A 27 7.77 -10.77 -13.35
CA LYS A 27 7.26 -10.97 -11.99
C LYS A 27 8.44 -11.14 -11.03
N PRO A 28 8.40 -10.50 -9.86
CA PRO A 28 9.49 -10.59 -8.91
C PRO A 28 9.67 -12.05 -8.47
N ASP A 29 10.92 -12.50 -8.41
CA ASP A 29 11.24 -13.81 -7.87
C ASP A 29 11.10 -13.84 -6.36
N ARG A 30 10.98 -15.04 -5.77
CA ARG A 30 10.84 -15.20 -4.31
C ARG A 30 11.94 -14.49 -3.52
N LYS A 31 13.17 -14.49 -4.04
CA LYS A 31 14.33 -13.82 -3.42
C LYS A 31 14.20 -12.30 -3.43
N GLU A 32 13.70 -11.72 -4.53
CA GLU A 32 13.50 -10.27 -4.64
C GLU A 32 12.35 -9.82 -3.75
N PHE A 33 11.24 -10.57 -3.78
CA PHE A 33 10.10 -10.31 -2.92
C PHE A 33 10.48 -10.37 -1.44
N GLN A 34 11.26 -11.37 -1.03
CA GLN A 34 11.71 -11.50 0.36
C GLN A 34 12.60 -10.33 0.79
N LYS A 35 13.51 -9.84 -0.07
CA LYS A 35 14.34 -8.66 0.23
C LYS A 35 13.49 -7.42 0.46
N ILE A 36 12.52 -7.17 -0.43
CA ILE A 36 11.61 -6.03 -0.31
C ILE A 36 10.76 -6.16 0.95
N ALA A 37 10.18 -7.34 1.19
CA ALA A 37 9.34 -7.59 2.36
C ALA A 37 10.10 -7.37 3.68
N ILE A 38 11.35 -7.83 3.78
CA ILE A 38 12.19 -7.60 4.97
C ILE A 38 12.47 -6.11 5.16
N ALA A 39 12.85 -5.39 4.09
CA ALA A 39 13.11 -3.96 4.16
C ALA A 39 11.86 -3.18 4.61
N THR A 40 10.68 -3.51 4.06
CA THR A 40 9.41 -2.91 4.45
C THR A 40 9.03 -3.25 5.89
N ALA A 41 9.24 -4.49 6.34
CA ALA A 41 8.95 -4.89 7.72
C ALA A 41 9.79 -4.11 8.74
N ILE A 42 11.07 -3.89 8.44
CA ILE A 42 11.95 -3.07 9.30
C ILE A 42 11.46 -1.62 9.35
N GLY A 43 11.11 -1.03 8.19
CA GLY A 43 10.56 0.32 8.14
C GLY A 43 9.25 0.47 8.93
N PHE A 44 8.35 -0.52 8.80
CA PHE A 44 7.10 -0.55 9.58
C PHE A 44 7.36 -0.64 11.08
N ALA A 45 8.30 -1.48 11.50
CA ALA A 45 8.67 -1.61 12.91
C ALA A 45 9.22 -0.30 13.49
N ILE A 46 10.10 0.41 12.75
CA ILE A 46 10.66 1.69 13.19
C ILE A 46 9.56 2.74 13.33
N MET A 47 8.71 2.91 12.31
CA MET A 47 7.63 3.91 12.35
C MET A 47 6.61 3.59 13.45
N GLY A 48 6.27 2.32 13.64
CA GLY A 48 5.39 1.87 14.72
C GLY A 48 5.98 2.13 16.11
N PHE A 49 7.28 1.86 16.29
CA PHE A 49 7.97 2.12 17.56
C PHE A 49 7.99 3.61 17.86
N ILE A 50 8.39 4.46 16.92
CA ILE A 50 8.41 5.91 17.11
C ILE A 50 7.02 6.42 17.54
N GLY A 51 5.95 5.99 16.85
CA GLY A 51 4.58 6.37 17.20
C GLY A 51 4.16 5.92 18.60
N PHE A 52 4.57 4.72 19.02
CA PHE A 52 4.28 4.20 20.36
C PHE A 52 4.96 5.02 21.47
N PHE A 53 6.25 5.33 21.31
CA PHE A 53 7.00 6.11 22.32
C PHE A 53 6.53 7.56 22.40
N VAL A 54 6.27 8.20 21.27
CA VAL A 54 5.69 9.56 21.24
C VAL A 54 4.36 9.58 21.98
N LYS A 55 3.49 8.60 21.72
CA LYS A 55 2.19 8.51 22.40
C LYS A 55 2.34 8.22 23.90
N LEU A 56 3.25 7.32 24.28
CA LEU A 56 3.53 7.02 25.69
C LEU A 56 3.99 8.25 26.48
N ILE A 57 4.83 9.10 25.89
CA ILE A 57 5.33 10.31 26.56
C ILE A 57 4.25 11.40 26.60
N HIS A 58 3.44 11.53 25.55
CA HIS A 58 2.42 12.56 25.47
C HIS A 58 1.22 12.31 26.39
N ILE A 59 0.86 11.05 26.70
CA ILE A 59 -0.25 10.73 27.63
C ILE A 59 -0.05 11.36 29.03
N PRO A 60 1.06 11.11 29.76
CA PRO A 60 1.29 11.71 31.07
C PRO A 60 1.50 13.22 30.98
N ILE A 61 2.17 13.71 29.93
CA ILE A 61 2.36 15.15 29.71
C ILE A 61 1.01 15.85 29.57
N ASN A 62 0.09 15.33 28.76
CA ASN A 62 -1.25 15.91 28.60
C ASN A 62 -2.04 15.85 29.91
N ASN A 63 -1.91 14.77 30.68
CA ASN A 63 -2.56 14.65 31.99
C ASN A 63 -2.01 15.67 33.01
N ILE A 64 -0.73 16.02 32.95
CA ILE A 64 -0.11 17.03 33.84
C ILE A 64 -0.45 18.45 33.39
N ILE A 65 -0.43 18.72 32.08
CA ILE A 65 -0.62 20.08 31.53
C ILE A 65 -2.10 20.48 31.50
N VAL A 66 -3.00 19.57 31.14
CA VAL A 66 -4.43 19.87 31.00
C VAL A 66 -5.24 19.49 32.24
N GLY A 67 -4.70 18.60 33.09
CA GLY A 67 -5.35 18.05 34.29
C GLY A 67 -5.01 18.81 35.57
N SER A 68 -4.92 20.14 35.48
CA SER A 68 -5.12 21.09 36.59
C SER A 68 -6.32 21.95 36.25
#